data_AF-A0A349K649-F1
#
_entry.id   AF-A0A349K649-F1
#
_cell.length_a   1.000
_cell.length_b   1.000
_cell.length_c   1.000
_cell.angle_alpha   90.00
_cell.angle_beta   90.00
_cell.angle_gamma   90.00
#
_symmetry.space_group_name_H-M   'P 1'
#
loop_
_entity.id
_entity.type
_entity.pdbx_description
1 polymer ?
#
loop_
_entity_poly.entity_id
_entity_poly.type
_entity_poly.pdbx_seq_one_letter_code
_entity_poly.pdbx_strand_id
1 'polypeptide(L)'
;TNNQECHAFYYSPVNVNYKAPESAKPPLIILSHGGPTGSTSNTLNLGIQYWTSRGFAILDVNYRGSTGYGTKYRKALNGNWGISDVDDCVNGGI
;
A
#
# COMPACT_ATOMS: atom_id res chain seq x y z
N THR A 1 -10.62 5.47 -7.38
CA THR A 1 -11.81 5.44 -8.27
C THR A 1 -12.71 6.63 -8.00
N ASN A 2 -13.53 7.07 -8.97
CA ASN A 2 -14.24 8.37 -8.96
C ASN A 2 -13.32 9.61 -8.85
N ASN A 3 -12.12 9.58 -9.45
CA ASN A 3 -11.11 10.65 -9.36
C ASN A 3 -10.66 10.99 -7.93
N GLN A 4 -10.88 10.09 -6.97
CA GLN A 4 -10.35 10.23 -5.62
C GLN A 4 -8.96 9.60 -5.58
N GLU A 5 -7.97 10.42 -5.23
CA GLU A 5 -6.59 10.01 -4.98
C GLU A 5 -6.54 9.10 -3.74
N CYS A 6 -5.67 8.10 -3.78
CA CYS A 6 -5.30 7.29 -2.63
C CYS A 6 -3.77 7.30 -2.51
N HIS A 7 -3.27 7.23 -1.28
CA HIS A 7 -1.85 7.32 -0.99
C HIS A 7 -1.27 5.95 -0.68
N ALA A 8 -0.06 5.68 -1.12
CA ALA A 8 0.64 4.43 -0.81
C ALA A 8 2.16 4.62 -0.83
N PHE A 9 2.86 3.72 -0.15
CA PHE A 9 4.30 3.54 -0.31
C PHE A 9 4.57 2.30 -1.15
N TYR A 10 5.34 2.46 -2.23
CA TYR A 10 5.77 1.36 -3.07
C TYR A 10 7.23 0.99 -2.76
N TYR A 11 7.46 -0.30 -2.49
CA TYR A 11 8.78 -0.85 -2.27
C TYR A 11 9.09 -1.87 -3.36
N SER A 12 10.08 -1.55 -4.18
CA SER A 12 10.55 -2.47 -5.22
C SER A 12 11.32 -3.64 -4.60
N PRO A 13 11.30 -4.83 -5.23
CA PRO A 13 12.18 -5.92 -4.82
C PRO A 13 13.65 -5.50 -5.01
N VAL A 14 14.49 -5.83 -4.04
CA VAL A 14 15.90 -5.46 -4.05
C VAL A 14 16.75 -6.50 -3.34
N ASN A 15 17.72 -7.07 -4.05
CA ASN A 15 18.68 -8.00 -3.48
C ASN A 15 20.07 -7.74 -4.09
N VAL A 16 21.12 -7.79 -3.26
CA VAL A 16 22.50 -7.53 -3.69
C VAL A 16 23.10 -8.67 -4.53
N ASN A 17 22.59 -9.88 -4.38
CA ASN A 17 23.12 -11.10 -5.01
C ASN A 17 22.25 -11.60 -6.18
N TYR A 18 21.00 -11.14 -6.29
CA TYR A 18 20.03 -11.67 -7.26
C TYR A 18 19.27 -10.54 -7.96
N LYS A 19 19.09 -10.67 -9.28
CA LYS A 19 18.27 -9.77 -10.11
C LYS A 19 17.29 -10.60 -10.91
N ALA A 20 16.04 -10.14 -11.02
CA ALA A 20 15.04 -10.77 -11.87
C ALA A 20 15.36 -10.53 -13.37
N PRO A 21 14.93 -11.43 -14.28
CA PRO A 21 14.95 -11.17 -15.71
C PRO A 21 14.15 -9.90 -16.05
N GLU A 22 14.61 -9.10 -17.01
CA GLU A 22 13.96 -7.82 -17.36
C GLU A 22 12.53 -7.97 -17.88
N SER A 23 12.20 -9.12 -18.45
CA SER A 23 10.86 -9.43 -18.96
C SER A 23 9.88 -9.88 -17.86
N ALA A 24 10.36 -10.15 -16.64
CA ALA A 24 9.54 -10.64 -15.54
C ALA A 24 9.09 -9.51 -14.62
N LYS A 25 7.80 -9.50 -14.25
CA LYS A 25 7.28 -8.61 -13.22
C LYS A 25 7.30 -9.31 -11.86
N PRO A 26 7.66 -8.62 -10.78
CA PRO A 26 7.67 -9.24 -9.45
C PRO A 26 6.24 -9.53 -8.98
N PRO A 27 6.03 -10.60 -8.19
CA PRO A 27 4.80 -10.73 -7.42
C PRO A 27 4.64 -9.53 -6.48
N LEU A 28 3.42 -9.02 -6.35
CA LEU A 28 3.09 -7.88 -5.50
C LEU A 28 2.29 -8.34 -4.28
N ILE A 29 2.71 -7.90 -3.09
CA ILE A 29 1.95 -8.02 -1.85
C ILE A 29 1.40 -6.63 -1.51
N ILE A 30 0.11 -6.57 -1.25
CA ILE A 30 -0.58 -5.33 -0.86
C ILE A 30 -0.82 -5.38 0.65
N LEU A 31 -0.33 -4.38 1.37
CA LEU A 31 -0.53 -4.25 2.81
C LEU A 31 -1.69 -3.28 3.06
N SER A 32 -2.61 -3.71 3.91
CA SER A 32 -3.70 -2.91 4.45
C SER A 32 -3.48 -2.79 5.96
N HIS A 33 -3.22 -1.58 6.43
CA HIS A 33 -2.97 -1.34 7.86
C HIS A 33 -4.26 -1.47 8.68
N GLY A 34 -4.12 -1.71 9.99
CA GLY A 34 -5.23 -1.67 10.95
C GLY A 34 -5.67 -0.25 11.33
N GLY A 35 -6.75 -0.12 12.11
CA GLY A 35 -7.29 1.17 12.56
C GLY A 35 -8.82 1.16 12.55
N PRO A 36 -9.50 1.43 11.41
CA PRO A 36 -8.95 1.84 10.10
C PRO A 36 -8.53 3.32 10.05
N THR A 37 -8.86 4.11 11.08
CA THR A 37 -8.39 5.49 11.25
C THR A 37 -6.95 5.51 11.78
N GLY A 38 -6.00 5.20 10.90
CA GLY A 38 -4.55 5.22 11.15
C GLY A 38 -3.81 5.46 9.85
N SER A 39 -2.49 5.31 9.83
CA SER A 39 -1.71 5.36 8.59
C SER A 39 -0.49 4.46 8.70
N THR A 40 0.00 3.95 7.58
CA THR A 40 1.33 3.37 7.52
C THR A 40 2.43 4.45 7.61
N SER A 41 3.66 4.01 7.89
CA SER A 41 4.87 4.82 8.01
C SER A 41 5.92 4.33 7.02
N ASN A 42 6.69 5.25 6.45
CA ASN A 42 7.82 4.95 5.56
C ASN A 42 9.14 4.66 6.31
N THR A 43 9.07 4.30 7.59
CA THR A 43 10.24 3.93 8.40
C THR A 43 10.70 2.49 8.11
N LEU A 44 11.88 2.12 8.62
CA LEU A 44 12.42 0.77 8.44
C LEU A 44 11.49 -0.27 9.08
N ASN A 45 11.10 -1.27 8.30
CA ASN A 45 10.26 -2.39 8.75
C ASN A 45 10.81 -3.70 8.20
N LEU A 46 11.48 -4.48 9.05
CA LEU A 46 12.13 -5.73 8.63
C LEU A 46 11.17 -6.75 8.02
N GLY A 47 9.87 -6.68 8.30
CA GLY A 47 8.86 -7.48 7.62
C GLY A 47 8.72 -7.13 6.13
N ILE A 48 8.75 -5.84 5.78
CA ILE A 48 8.77 -5.37 4.39
C ILE A 48 10.08 -5.82 3.73
N GLN A 49 11.23 -5.57 4.38
CA GLN A 49 12.54 -5.97 3.83
C GLN A 49 12.71 -7.48 3.67
N TYR A 50 12.06 -8.29 4.51
CA TYR A 50 12.05 -9.74 4.37
C TYR A 50 11.53 -10.16 2.98
N TRP A 51 10.43 -9.55 2.55
CA TRP A 51 9.80 -9.84 1.26
C TRP A 51 10.53 -9.17 0.09
N THR A 52 10.90 -7.89 0.21
CA THR A 52 11.57 -7.19 -0.90
C THR A 52 12.96 -7.77 -1.20
N SER A 53 13.66 -8.28 -0.18
CA SER A 53 14.92 -9.01 -0.38
C SER A 53 14.75 -10.36 -1.08
N ARG A 54 13.53 -10.88 -1.23
CA ARG A 54 13.22 -12.19 -1.84
C ARG A 54 12.47 -12.07 -3.17
N GLY A 55 12.49 -10.90 -3.79
CA GLY A 55 11.91 -10.70 -5.12
C GLY A 55 10.44 -10.29 -5.14
N PHE A 56 9.82 -10.04 -3.98
CA PHE A 56 8.45 -9.52 -3.90
C PHE A 56 8.45 -7.99 -3.88
N ALA A 57 7.52 -7.38 -4.61
CA ALA A 57 7.20 -5.97 -4.43
C ALA A 57 6.18 -5.81 -3.29
N ILE A 58 6.22 -4.67 -2.60
CA ILE A 58 5.22 -4.31 -1.58
C ILE A 58 4.54 -3.01 -1.99
N LEU A 59 3.21 -2.95 -1.88
CA LEU A 59 2.43 -1.72 -1.92
C LEU A 59 1.72 -1.56 -0.57
N ASP A 60 2.15 -0.58 0.22
CA ASP A 60 1.61 -0.31 1.55
C ASP A 60 0.64 0.86 1.49
N VAL A 61 -0.65 0.56 1.59
CA VAL A 61 -1.74 1.45 1.16
C VAL A 61 -2.30 2.22 2.36
N ASN A 62 -2.28 3.55 2.26
CA ASN A 62 -3.06 4.45 3.10
C ASN A 62 -4.41 4.70 2.41
N TYR A 63 -5.34 3.75 2.53
CA TYR A 63 -6.66 3.80 1.91
C TYR A 63 -7.50 4.98 2.42
N ARG A 64 -8.56 5.37 1.71
CA ARG A 64 -9.52 6.39 2.16
C ARG A 64 -9.98 6.06 3.57
N GLY A 65 -9.87 7.02 4.49
CA GLY A 65 -10.05 6.79 5.92
C GLY A 65 -8.78 6.91 6.74
N SER A 66 -7.60 6.78 6.13
CA SER A 66 -6.33 6.96 6.82
C SER A 66 -6.15 8.37 7.37
N THR A 67 -5.30 8.49 8.39
CA THR A 67 -4.89 9.76 9.01
C THR A 67 -3.73 10.40 8.23
N GLY A 68 -3.41 11.67 8.52
CA GLY A 68 -2.31 12.40 7.87
C GLY A 68 -2.67 13.17 6.60
N TYR A 69 -3.83 12.89 5.98
CA TYR A 69 -4.27 13.48 4.70
C TYR A 69 -5.46 14.45 4.82
N GLY A 70 -5.71 14.95 6.04
CA GLY A 70 -6.78 15.90 6.34
C GLY A 70 -8.15 15.28 6.61
N THR A 71 -9.05 16.08 7.18
CA THR A 71 -10.37 15.62 7.67
C THR A 71 -11.26 15.08 6.56
N LYS A 72 -11.19 15.65 5.35
CA LYS A 72 -11.98 15.18 4.19
C LYS A 72 -11.61 13.74 3.83
N TYR A 73 -10.32 13.44 3.76
CA TYR A 73 -9.81 12.10 3.45
C TYR A 73 -10.19 11.09 4.54
N ARG A 74 -9.97 11.44 5.81
CA ARG A 74 -10.34 10.59 6.95
C ARG A 74 -11.84 10.26 6.98
N LYS A 75 -12.70 11.24 6.70
CA LYS A 75 -14.17 11.03 6.68
C LYS A 75 -14.66 10.27 5.44
N ALA A 76 -13.83 10.07 4.42
CA ALA A 76 -14.25 9.40 3.19
C ALA A 76 -14.57 7.91 3.37
N LEU A 77 -14.11 7.28 4.47
CA LEU A 77 -14.46 5.90 4.81
C LEU A 77 -15.80 5.77 5.56
N ASN A 78 -16.35 6.86 6.07
CA ASN A 78 -17.56 6.82 6.90
C ASN A 78 -18.70 6.16 6.13
N GLY A 79 -19.27 5.08 6.70
CA GLY A 79 -20.35 4.31 6.09
C GLY A 79 -19.94 3.42 4.91
N ASN A 80 -18.65 3.32 4.59
CA ASN A 80 -18.14 2.59 3.41
C ASN A 80 -17.01 1.60 3.76
N TRP A 81 -16.89 1.20 5.03
CA TRP A 81 -15.88 0.22 5.45
C TRP A 81 -16.17 -1.17 4.87
N GLY A 82 -15.13 -1.85 4.39
CA GLY A 82 -15.22 -3.08 3.60
C GLY A 82 -15.51 -2.85 2.11
N ILE A 83 -15.69 -1.60 1.67
CA ILE A 83 -15.98 -1.24 0.27
C ILE A 83 -14.88 -0.31 -0.23
N SER A 84 -14.79 0.91 0.31
CA SER A 84 -13.84 1.92 -0.18
C SER A 84 -12.39 1.54 0.07
N ASP A 85 -12.10 0.96 1.24
CA ASP A 85 -10.78 0.47 1.63
C ASP A 85 -10.35 -0.74 0.80
N VAL A 86 -11.27 -1.64 0.48
CA VAL A 86 -11.00 -2.77 -0.43
C VAL A 86 -10.75 -2.27 -1.86
N ASP A 87 -11.59 -1.37 -2.35
CA ASP A 87 -11.46 -0.76 -3.68
C ASP A 87 -10.14 0.00 -3.82
N ASP A 88 -9.71 0.74 -2.79
CA ASP A 88 -8.42 1.43 -2.80
C ASP A 88 -7.23 0.45 -2.83
N CYS A 89 -7.31 -0.64 -2.05
CA CYS A 89 -6.27 -1.66 -2.05
C CYS A 89 -6.19 -2.40 -3.40
N VAL A 90 -7.32 -2.73 -4.01
CA VAL A 90 -7.36 -3.48 -5.28
C VAL A 90 -6.88 -2.64 -6.45
N ASN A 91 -7.25 -1.37 -6.51
CA ASN A 91 -6.82 -0.48 -7.59
C ASN A 91 -5.41 0.10 -7.37
N GLY A 92 -4.81 -0.14 -6.19
CA GLY A 92 -3.47 0.35 -5.85
C GLY A 92 -3.38 1.87 -5.74
N GLY A 93 -4.51 2.54 -5.53
CA GLY A 93 -4.61 4.00 -5.47
C GLY A 93 -4.32 4.75 -6.78
N ILE A 94 -4.40 4.07 -7.93
CA ILE A 94 -4.21 4.63 -9.27
C ILE A 94 -5.57 5.00 -9.90
#